data_AF-A0A450V9C6-F1
#
_entry.id   AF-A0A450V9C6-F1
#
_cell.length_a   1.000
_cell.length_b   1.000
_cell.length_c   1.000
_cell.angle_alpha   90.00
_cell.angle_beta   90.00
_cell.angle_gamma   90.00
#
_symmetry.space_group_name_H-M   'P 1'
#
loop_
_entity.id
_entity.type
_entity.pdbx_description
1 polymer ?
#
loop_
_entity_poly.entity_id
_entity_poly.type
_entity_poly.pdbx_seq_one_letter_code
_entity_poly.pdbx_strand_id
1 'polypeptide(L)'
;MYDRMHDRTILATVTSPDDALDIQTLIRGGHIVREEQQPDDGIPITTYRTRQNHHIHLICDGNAPNLKYSAFGADDPTLAMPLILQATVGYEMARGHAISSERIGQLERQMMSHYLRIYQAVAAETEDYWHGRLR
;
A
#
# COMPACT_ATOMS: atom_id res chain seq x y z
N MET A 1 -1.08 -22.17 10.36
CA MET A 1 -0.36 -20.99 10.89
C MET A 1 -1.09 -20.42 12.10
N TYR A 2 -2.33 -19.94 11.94
CA TYR A 2 -3.13 -19.30 12.98
C TYR A 2 -3.36 -20.12 14.25
N ASP A 3 -3.56 -21.44 14.13
CA ASP A 3 -3.69 -22.34 15.29
C ASP A 3 -2.44 -22.38 16.19
N ARG A 4 -1.26 -22.03 15.67
CA ARG A 4 -0.01 -22.00 16.44
C ARG A 4 0.29 -20.62 17.03
N MET A 5 -0.52 -19.61 16.71
CA MET A 5 -0.35 -18.27 17.26
C MET A 5 -0.87 -18.23 18.70
N HIS A 6 -0.35 -17.28 19.48
CA HIS A 6 -0.90 -17.00 20.80
C HIS A 6 -2.36 -16.53 20.69
N ASP A 7 -3.17 -16.91 21.68
CA ASP A 7 -4.53 -16.41 21.78
C ASP A 7 -4.52 -14.87 21.83
N ARG A 8 -5.45 -14.25 21.11
CA ARG A 8 -5.61 -12.80 20.91
C ARG A 8 -4.45 -12.12 20.17
N THR A 9 -3.75 -12.86 19.30
CA THR A 9 -2.75 -12.26 18.41
C THR A 9 -3.42 -11.24 17.48
N ILE A 10 -2.81 -10.05 17.34
CA ILE A 10 -3.22 -9.02 16.40
C ILE A 10 -2.39 -9.15 15.12
N LEU A 11 -3.05 -9.13 13.97
CA LEU A 11 -2.48 -9.31 12.66
C LEU A 11 -2.79 -8.09 11.79
N ALA A 12 -1.76 -7.58 11.13
CA ALA A 12 -1.84 -6.48 10.18
C ALA A 12 -0.97 -6.81 8.97
N THR A 13 -1.45 -6.46 7.78
CA THR A 13 -0.69 -6.53 6.53
C THR A 13 -0.36 -5.12 6.06
N VAL A 14 0.72 -4.99 5.29
CA VAL A 14 1.04 -3.77 4.53
C VAL A 14 0.81 -3.96 3.03
N THR A 15 0.30 -5.13 2.65
CA THR A 15 0.02 -5.59 1.28
C THR A 15 -1.42 -6.08 1.19
N SER A 16 -1.92 -6.37 -0.02
CA SER A 16 -3.27 -6.90 -0.19
C SER A 16 -3.48 -8.21 0.62
N PRO A 17 -4.69 -8.48 1.14
CA PRO A 17 -4.98 -9.71 1.88
C PRO A 17 -4.84 -10.97 1.01
N ASP A 18 -5.14 -10.83 -0.28
CA ASP A 18 -5.17 -11.92 -1.26
C ASP A 18 -3.78 -12.52 -1.50
N ASP A 19 -2.71 -11.74 -1.29
CA ASP A 19 -1.35 -12.20 -1.54
C ASP A 19 -0.67 -12.83 -0.31
N ALA A 20 -1.10 -12.49 0.91
CA ALA A 20 -0.31 -12.78 2.12
C ALA A 20 -1.00 -13.65 3.18
N LEU A 21 -2.32 -13.56 3.34
CA LEU A 21 -3.02 -14.17 4.49
C LEU A 21 -4.11 -15.18 4.13
N ASP A 22 -4.61 -15.16 2.90
CA ASP A 22 -5.61 -16.09 2.35
C ASP A 22 -6.88 -16.23 3.22
N ILE A 23 -7.30 -15.12 3.82
CA ILE A 23 -8.39 -15.07 4.82
C ILE A 23 -9.71 -15.62 4.26
N GLN A 24 -10.03 -15.32 3.00
CA GLN A 24 -11.26 -15.80 2.38
C GLN A 24 -11.30 -17.32 2.22
N THR A 25 -10.19 -17.94 1.81
CA THR A 25 -10.11 -19.40 1.70
C THR A 25 -10.18 -20.06 3.06
N LEU A 26 -9.56 -19.45 4.08
CA LEU A 26 -9.61 -19.96 5.45
C LEU A 26 -11.00 -19.89 6.05
N ILE A 27 -11.77 -18.82 5.77
CA ILE A 27 -13.17 -18.72 6.17
C ILE A 27 -14.01 -19.77 5.43
N ARG A 28 -13.90 -19.86 4.11
CA ARG A 28 -14.66 -20.83 3.29
C ARG A 28 -14.37 -22.28 3.66
N GLY A 29 -13.11 -22.58 3.97
CA GLY A 29 -12.68 -23.90 4.46
C GLY A 29 -13.03 -24.16 5.93
N GLY A 30 -13.65 -23.21 6.64
CA GLY A 30 -13.99 -23.34 8.06
C GLY A 30 -12.76 -23.51 8.97
N HIS A 31 -11.61 -22.97 8.57
CA HIS A 31 -10.40 -22.95 9.37
C HIS A 31 -10.41 -21.82 10.40
N ILE A 32 -11.07 -20.72 10.05
CA ILE A 32 -11.36 -19.60 10.94
C ILE A 32 -12.84 -19.22 10.81
N VAL A 33 -13.43 -18.74 11.89
CA VAL A 33 -14.83 -18.31 11.97
C VAL A 33 -14.85 -16.88 12.42
N ARG A 34 -15.53 -16.01 11.68
CA ARG A 34 -15.73 -14.61 12.06
C ARG A 34 -16.71 -14.54 13.23
N GLU A 35 -16.36 -13.84 14.29
CA GLU A 35 -17.21 -13.73 15.47
C GLU A 35 -17.75 -12.31 15.67
N GLU A 36 -16.86 -11.33 15.67
CA GLU A 36 -17.21 -9.95 15.97
C GLU A 36 -16.41 -9.01 15.08
N GLN A 37 -17.05 -7.95 14.63
CA GLN A 37 -16.35 -6.80 14.05
C GLN A 37 -16.56 -5.65 15.02
N GLN A 38 -15.48 -5.12 15.58
CA GLN A 38 -15.55 -3.87 16.33
C GLN A 38 -15.57 -2.72 15.32
N PRO A 39 -16.70 -1.99 15.19
CA PRO A 39 -16.72 -0.76 14.44
C PRO A 39 -16.17 0.32 15.38
N ASP A 40 -14.86 0.52 15.34
CA ASP A 40 -14.25 1.70 15.92
C ASP A 40 -14.43 2.86 14.93
N ASP A 41 -14.57 4.11 15.39
CA ASP A 41 -14.62 5.32 14.53
C ASP A 41 -13.30 5.54 13.73
N GLY A 42 -12.33 4.63 13.88
CA GLY A 42 -11.03 4.59 13.19
C GLY A 42 -10.81 3.34 12.33
N ILE A 43 -9.77 2.58 12.64
CA ILE A 43 -9.33 1.41 11.84
C ILE A 43 -10.12 0.18 12.31
N PRO A 44 -10.91 -0.49 11.45
CA PRO A 44 -11.75 -1.61 11.88
C PRO A 44 -10.90 -2.82 12.25
N ILE A 45 -11.33 -3.52 13.30
CA ILE A 45 -10.71 -4.77 13.77
C ILE A 45 -11.78 -5.86 13.79
N THR A 46 -11.47 -7.00 13.17
CA THR A 46 -12.34 -8.17 13.14
C THR A 46 -11.73 -9.29 13.97
N THR A 47 -12.51 -9.86 14.88
CA THR A 47 -12.13 -11.05 15.66
C THR A 47 -12.55 -12.32 14.92
N TYR A 48 -11.59 -13.22 14.79
CA TYR A 48 -11.78 -14.55 14.23
C TYR A 48 -11.39 -15.61 15.25
N ARG A 49 -12.17 -16.68 15.31
CA ARG A 49 -11.87 -17.87 16.09
C ARG A 49 -11.33 -18.99 15.19
N THR A 50 -10.22 -19.61 15.57
CA THR A 50 -9.65 -20.75 14.86
C THR A 50 -10.32 -22.07 15.29
N ARG A 51 -10.00 -23.17 14.60
CA ARG A 51 -10.48 -24.51 14.98
C ARG A 51 -10.03 -24.96 16.36
N GLN A 52 -8.90 -24.45 16.84
CA GLN A 52 -8.39 -24.74 18.19
C GLN A 52 -8.96 -23.80 19.27
N ASN A 53 -9.99 -23.02 18.96
CA ASN A 53 -10.62 -22.09 19.88
C ASN A 53 -9.70 -20.94 20.34
N HIS A 54 -8.66 -20.64 19.55
CA HIS A 54 -7.87 -19.42 19.69
C HIS A 54 -8.55 -18.28 18.96
N HIS A 55 -8.43 -17.08 19.49
CA HIS A 55 -8.91 -15.86 18.88
C HIS A 55 -7.73 -15.14 18.23
N ILE A 56 -7.95 -14.62 17.03
CA ILE A 56 -7.03 -13.73 16.33
C ILE A 56 -7.79 -12.48 15.93
N HIS A 57 -7.12 -11.34 15.98
CA HIS A 57 -7.69 -10.05 15.61
C HIS A 57 -7.04 -9.58 14.32
N LEU A 58 -7.83 -9.34 13.28
CA LEU A 58 -7.36 -8.86 12.00
C LEU A 58 -7.73 -7.40 11.83
N ILE A 59 -6.71 -6.56 11.66
CA ILE A 59 -6.89 -5.17 11.26
C ILE A 59 -7.36 -5.14 9.81
N CYS A 60 -8.41 -4.37 9.51
CA CYS A 60 -8.98 -4.19 8.17
C CYS A 60 -9.34 -5.50 7.45
N ASP A 61 -9.65 -6.55 8.21
CA ASP A 61 -9.90 -7.89 7.66
C ASP A 61 -8.70 -8.44 6.85
N GLY A 62 -7.48 -8.05 7.21
CA GLY A 62 -6.26 -8.41 6.50
C GLY A 62 -5.96 -7.52 5.28
N ASN A 63 -6.75 -6.48 5.01
CA ASN A 63 -6.40 -5.46 4.03
C ASN A 63 -5.32 -4.52 4.56
N ALA A 64 -4.47 -4.04 3.66
CA ALA A 64 -3.46 -3.03 3.97
C ALA A 64 -4.10 -1.77 4.57
N PRO A 65 -3.95 -1.47 5.87
CA PRO A 65 -4.62 -0.35 6.52
C PRO A 65 -4.19 1.00 5.96
N ASN A 66 -2.96 1.07 5.42
CA ASN A 66 -2.39 2.27 4.80
C ASN A 66 -3.19 2.75 3.58
N LEU A 67 -3.82 1.85 2.83
CA LEU A 67 -4.57 2.25 1.63
C LEU A 67 -5.91 2.92 1.93
N LYS A 68 -6.54 2.61 3.08
CA LYS A 68 -7.91 3.04 3.38
C LYS A 68 -8.01 4.02 4.55
N TYR A 69 -7.13 3.90 5.55
CA TYR A 69 -7.25 4.64 6.82
C TYR A 69 -6.03 5.50 7.14
N SER A 70 -5.02 5.50 6.29
CA SER A 70 -3.90 6.40 6.45
C SER A 70 -4.01 7.57 5.48
N ALA A 71 -3.70 8.77 5.97
CA ALA A 71 -3.32 9.90 5.13
C ALA A 71 -1.98 9.63 4.40
N PHE A 72 -1.27 8.54 4.72
CA PHE A 72 -0.12 8.04 3.99
C PHE A 72 -0.58 7.45 2.65
N GLY A 73 -0.71 8.34 1.67
CA GLY A 73 -0.77 7.97 0.27
C GLY A 73 -1.52 8.95 -0.63
N ALA A 74 -2.36 9.80 -0.06
CA ALA A 74 -2.98 10.87 -0.85
C ALA A 74 -1.99 12.03 -1.11
N ASP A 75 -1.17 12.36 -0.10
CA ASP A 75 -0.26 13.51 -0.13
C ASP A 75 1.22 13.12 -0.22
N ASP A 76 1.52 11.83 -0.42
CA ASP A 76 2.91 11.38 -0.56
C ASP A 76 3.39 11.58 -2.01
N PRO A 77 4.29 12.55 -2.28
CA PRO A 77 4.79 12.80 -3.62
C PRO A 77 5.59 11.61 -4.17
N THR A 78 5.99 10.64 -3.34
CA THR A 78 6.62 9.39 -3.81
C THR A 78 5.65 8.50 -4.60
N LEU A 79 4.33 8.68 -4.43
CA LEU A 79 3.30 7.96 -5.20
C LEU A 79 3.02 8.57 -6.58
N ALA A 80 3.45 9.80 -6.84
CA ALA A 80 3.31 10.40 -8.17
C ALA A 80 4.11 9.61 -9.23
N MET A 81 5.30 9.11 -8.87
CA MET A 81 6.14 8.32 -9.78
C MET A 81 5.49 7.02 -10.25
N PRO A 82 5.02 6.10 -9.38
CA PRO A 82 4.38 4.87 -9.85
C PRO A 82 3.13 5.16 -10.69
N LEU A 83 2.35 6.20 -10.36
CA LEU A 83 1.16 6.58 -11.15
C LEU A 83 1.51 7.10 -12.55
N ILE A 84 2.51 7.98 -12.67
CA ILE A 84 2.96 8.49 -13.98
C ILE A 84 3.56 7.34 -14.81
N LEU A 85 4.25 6.38 -14.18
CA LEU A 85 4.84 5.24 -14.86
C LEU A 85 3.74 4.32 -15.39
N GLN A 86 2.73 4.04 -14.56
CA GLN A 86 1.55 3.27 -14.95
C GLN A 86 0.81 3.94 -16.12
N ALA A 87 0.61 5.26 -16.09
CA ALA A 87 -0.03 6.00 -17.18
C ALA A 87 0.80 5.97 -18.47
N THR A 88 2.12 6.12 -18.37
CA THR A 88 3.04 6.13 -19.51
C THR A 88 3.10 4.76 -20.19
N VAL A 89 3.25 3.70 -19.39
CA VAL A 89 3.21 2.31 -19.88
C VAL A 89 1.85 2.00 -20.51
N GLY A 90 0.75 2.37 -19.84
CA GLY A 90 -0.60 2.18 -20.39
C GLY A 90 -0.82 2.90 -21.72
N TYR A 91 -0.26 4.10 -21.89
CA TYR A 91 -0.31 4.84 -23.13
C TYR A 91 0.51 4.20 -24.26
N GLU A 92 1.74 3.73 -23.97
CA GLU A 92 2.56 3.03 -24.98
C GLU A 92 1.86 1.73 -25.44
N MET A 93 1.27 0.97 -24.50
CA MET A 93 0.47 -0.22 -24.80
C MET A 93 -0.76 0.10 -25.65
N ALA A 94 -1.51 1.15 -25.32
CA ALA A 94 -2.69 1.56 -26.08
C ALA A 94 -2.36 1.97 -27.52
N ARG A 95 -1.13 2.42 -27.77
CA ARG A 95 -0.61 2.72 -29.12
C ARG A 95 -0.11 1.49 -29.87
N GLY A 96 -0.29 0.29 -29.32
CA GLY A 96 0.11 -0.97 -29.94
C GLY A 96 1.58 -1.33 -29.76
N HIS A 97 2.31 -0.68 -28.86
CA HIS A 97 3.67 -1.06 -28.55
C HIS A 97 3.69 -2.23 -27.55
N ALA A 98 4.46 -3.26 -27.86
CA ALA A 98 4.80 -4.27 -26.87
C ALA A 98 5.79 -3.66 -25.86
N ILE A 99 5.44 -3.72 -24.58
CA ILE A 99 6.28 -3.19 -23.50
C ILE A 99 7.13 -4.33 -22.94
N SER A 100 8.44 -4.18 -23.03
CA SER A 100 9.40 -5.07 -22.38
C SER A 100 9.74 -4.56 -20.96
N SER A 101 10.17 -5.47 -20.07
CA SER A 101 10.68 -5.07 -18.75
C SER A 101 11.86 -4.11 -18.84
N GLU A 102 12.69 -4.23 -19.88
CA GLU A 102 13.78 -3.28 -20.15
C GLU A 102 13.24 -1.88 -20.42
N ARG A 103 12.18 -1.75 -21.25
CA ARG A 103 11.53 -0.48 -21.53
C ARG A 103 10.93 0.15 -20.28
N ILE A 104 10.27 -0.66 -19.44
CA ILE A 104 9.75 -0.20 -18.13
C ILE A 104 10.89 0.36 -17.27
N GLY A 105 12.01 -0.35 -17.17
CA GLY A 105 13.17 0.12 -16.39
C GLY A 105 13.84 1.39 -16.96
N GLN A 106 13.81 1.59 -18.28
CA GLN A 106 14.25 2.85 -18.90
C GLN A 106 13.33 4.02 -18.52
N LEU A 107 12.01 3.80 -18.61
CA LEU A 107 11.00 4.80 -18.24
C LEU A 107 11.11 5.18 -16.75
N GLU A 108 11.29 4.19 -15.87
CA GLU A 108 11.48 4.39 -14.44
C GLU A 108 12.71 5.27 -14.14
N ARG A 109 13.87 4.96 -14.74
CA ARG A 109 15.08 5.78 -14.59
C ARG A 109 14.90 7.21 -15.11
N GLN A 110 14.24 7.37 -16.25
CA GLN A 110 13.95 8.67 -16.82
C GLN A 110 13.06 9.50 -15.88
N MET A 111 12.01 8.89 -15.35
CA MET A 111 11.10 9.54 -14.42
C MET A 111 11.75 9.91 -13.10
N MET A 112 12.58 9.02 -12.54
CA MET A 112 13.36 9.31 -11.34
C MET A 112 14.27 10.52 -11.54
N SER A 113 14.91 10.64 -12.71
CA SER A 113 15.75 11.79 -13.03
C SER A 113 14.97 13.11 -13.07
N HIS A 114 13.75 13.08 -13.62
CA HIS A 114 12.87 14.26 -13.66
C HIS A 114 12.39 14.62 -12.25
N TYR A 115 12.00 13.62 -11.46
CA TYR A 115 11.55 13.81 -10.09
C TYR A 115 12.64 14.45 -9.21
N LEU A 116 13.86 13.93 -9.26
CA LEU A 116 15.00 14.49 -8.53
C LEU A 116 15.30 15.92 -8.95
N ARG A 117 15.22 16.23 -10.25
CA ARG A 117 15.43 17.59 -10.75
C ARG A 117 14.38 18.58 -10.22
N ILE A 118 13.11 18.17 -10.20
CA ILE A 118 12.02 19.00 -9.64
C ILE A 118 12.25 19.20 -8.14
N TYR A 119 12.59 18.15 -7.41
CA TYR A 119 12.83 18.24 -5.97
C TYR A 119 14.01 19.17 -5.65
N GLN A 120 15.10 19.08 -6.42
CA GLN A 120 16.24 19.98 -6.29
C GLN A 120 15.88 21.43 -6.61
N ALA A 121 15.06 21.68 -7.63
CA ALA A 121 14.61 23.03 -7.97
C ALA A 121 13.75 23.64 -6.85
N VAL A 122 12.80 22.87 -6.31
CA VAL A 122 11.95 23.32 -5.19
C VAL A 122 12.77 23.54 -3.92
N ALA A 123 13.72 22.66 -3.62
CA ALA A 123 14.62 22.82 -2.48
C ALA A 123 15.47 24.10 -2.60
N ALA A 124 16.01 24.37 -3.79
CA ALA A 124 16.77 25.60 -4.07
C ALA A 124 15.90 26.86 -3.95
N GLU A 125 14.68 26.87 -4.50
CA GLU A 125 13.73 27.99 -4.35
C GLU A 125 13.37 28.23 -2.87
N THR A 126 13.19 27.15 -2.12
CA THR A 126 12.89 27.22 -0.68
C THR A 126 14.06 27.80 0.08
N GLU A 127 15.29 27.37 -0.21
CA GLU A 127 16.52 27.90 0.37
C GLU A 127 16.71 29.40 0.05
N ASP A 128 16.49 29.81 -1.20
CA ASP A 128 16.58 31.20 -1.63
C ASP A 128 15.52 32.10 -0.98
N TYR A 129 14.31 31.57 -0.74
CA TYR A 129 13.25 32.23 0.03
C TYR A 129 13.68 32.43 1.49
N TRP A 130 14.18 31.38 2.16
CA TRP A 130 14.61 31.45 3.56
C TRP A 130 15.82 32.37 3.76
N HIS A 131 16.72 32.47 2.79
CA HIS A 131 17.89 33.33 2.85
C HIS A 131 17.69 34.73 2.24
N GLY A 132 16.46 35.07 1.83
CA GLY A 132 16.10 36.41 1.35
C GLY A 132 16.83 36.84 0.08
N ARG A 133 17.32 35.89 -0.74
CA ARG A 133 18.05 36.15 -1.98
C ARG A 133 17.14 36.46 -3.17
N LEU A 134 15.83 36.33 -3.00
CA LEU A 134 14.78 36.67 -3.98
C LEU A 134 14.26 38.12 -3.82
N ARG A 135 15.09 39.07 -3.37
CA ARG A 135 14.75 40.51 -3.36
C ARG A 135 15.44 41.27 -4.48
#